data_AF-A0A3L7SFT0-F1
#
_entry.id   AF-A0A3L7SFT0-F1
#
_cell.length_a   1.000
_cell.length_b   1.000
_cell.length_c   1.000
_cell.angle_alpha   90.00
_cell.angle_beta   90.00
_cell.angle_gamma   90.00
#
_symmetry.space_group_name_H-M   'P 1'
#
loop_
_entity.id
_entity.type
_entity.pdbx_description
1 polymer ?
#
loop_
_entity_poly.entity_id
_entity_poly.type
_entity_poly.pdbx_seq_one_letter_code
_entity_poly.pdbx_strand_id
1 'polypeptide(L)'
;MRFATLASLILSAVVSVSPGLVNADEAEELTSRAQAVKSEAAQLLENGHKDKAEKLFQESKELMARAMELSGKKGPNHRPENPDIAHLKERLQDLRAAREKAEAAKAPEQEIRELREQISGTERKLGELMKRHQKPEIPPQHREHAEKLEQVSRRIRHVRMAAENLKAAEMHDMAHELMNRAEAMEKELHAAKEELAHAIEASMKAHRPEVGDEIHKLRTENEQLRSELNELRKAVEELRQAK
;
A
#
# COMPACT_ATOMS: atom_id res chain seq x y z
N MET A 1 8.48 67.36 47.55
CA MET A 1 9.04 68.08 46.37
C MET A 1 9.80 67.05 45.56
N ARG A 2 9.62 66.75 44.26
CA ARG A 2 8.83 67.25 43.11
C ARG A 2 8.79 66.05 42.12
N PHE A 3 7.60 65.56 41.73
CA PHE A 3 7.02 65.51 40.36
C PHE A 3 7.96 65.18 39.17
N ALA A 4 7.60 64.12 38.41
CA ALA A 4 7.54 64.03 36.92
C ALA A 4 7.66 62.55 36.45
N THR A 5 6.59 61.81 36.09
CA THR A 5 5.84 61.72 34.80
C THR A 5 6.49 60.89 33.67
N LEU A 6 5.75 59.83 33.28
CA LEU A 6 5.38 59.38 31.92
C LEU A 6 6.42 58.74 30.96
N ALA A 7 6.16 57.47 30.61
CA ALA A 7 6.02 56.91 29.24
C ALA A 7 6.00 55.36 29.35
N SER A 8 4.86 54.68 29.47
CA SER A 8 4.00 54.23 28.36
C SER A 8 4.74 53.90 27.06
N LEU A 9 5.08 52.61 26.87
CA LEU A 9 5.01 51.99 25.55
C LEU A 9 4.74 50.48 25.70
N ILE A 10 3.45 50.13 25.71
CA ILE A 10 2.99 48.75 25.50
C ILE A 10 3.19 48.49 24.00
N LEU A 11 4.25 47.78 23.65
CA LEU A 11 4.46 47.31 22.29
C LEU A 11 3.59 46.05 22.10
N SER A 12 2.31 46.28 21.75
CA SER A 12 1.42 45.26 21.23
C SER A 12 1.91 44.86 19.84
N ALA A 13 2.77 43.84 19.80
CA ALA A 13 3.04 43.11 18.58
C ALA A 13 1.85 42.19 18.32
N VAL A 14 0.86 42.70 17.60
CA VAL A 14 -0.12 41.87 16.90
C VAL A 14 0.63 41.14 15.80
N VAL A 15 1.21 39.99 16.15
CA VAL A 15 1.71 39.04 15.16
C VAL A 15 0.47 38.45 14.51
N SER A 16 0.21 38.90 13.29
CA SER A 16 -0.74 38.27 12.38
C SER A 16 -0.23 36.87 12.06
N VAL A 17 -0.60 35.89 12.87
CA VAL A 17 -0.28 34.48 12.66
C VAL A 17 -1.15 33.97 11.52
N SER A 18 -0.55 33.87 10.34
CA SER A 18 -1.06 33.11 9.22
C SER A 18 -1.17 31.62 9.64
N PRO A 19 -2.34 30.97 9.54
CA PRO A 19 -2.58 29.62 10.08
C PRO A 19 -1.89 28.46 9.32
N GLY A 20 -0.84 28.73 8.54
CA GLY A 20 -0.16 27.72 7.70
C GLY A 20 1.24 27.31 8.14
N LEU A 21 1.90 28.03 9.06
CA LEU A 21 3.31 27.81 9.43
C LEU A 21 3.54 27.27 10.84
N VAL A 22 2.51 27.21 11.69
CA VAL A 22 2.65 26.84 13.10
C VAL A 22 2.78 25.32 13.31
N ASN A 23 2.23 24.52 12.39
CA ASN A 23 2.11 23.06 12.59
C ASN A 23 3.43 22.29 12.40
N ALA A 24 4.41 22.86 11.68
CA ALA A 24 5.69 22.18 11.42
C ALA A 24 6.62 22.24 12.65
N ASP A 25 6.65 23.39 13.32
CA ASP A 25 7.45 23.64 14.52
C ASP A 25 6.93 22.80 15.69
N GLU A 26 5.60 22.74 15.85
CA GLU A 26 4.94 21.90 16.86
C GLU A 26 5.17 20.39 16.62
N ALA A 27 5.19 19.95 15.37
CA ALA A 27 5.50 18.55 15.04
C ALA A 27 6.95 18.19 15.38
N GLU A 28 7.91 19.07 15.09
CA GLU A 28 9.33 18.85 15.39
C GLU A 28 9.58 18.82 16.91
N GLU A 29 8.97 19.74 17.65
CA GLU A 29 9.02 19.77 19.12
C GLU A 29 8.47 18.47 19.73
N LEU A 30 7.33 17.99 19.24
CA LEU A 30 6.73 16.72 19.70
C LEU A 30 7.61 15.51 19.37
N THR A 31 8.29 15.49 18.21
CA THR A 31 9.25 14.40 17.91
C THR A 31 10.46 14.41 18.83
N SER A 32 11.00 15.59 19.14
CA SER A 32 12.13 15.75 20.08
C SER A 32 11.74 15.27 21.49
N ARG A 33 10.57 15.67 21.96
CA ARG A 33 10.03 15.23 23.25
C ARG A 33 9.79 13.72 23.29
N ALA A 34 9.22 13.14 22.23
CA ALA A 34 9.02 11.70 22.14
C ALA A 34 10.35 10.92 22.21
N GLN A 35 11.43 11.45 21.62
CA GLN A 35 12.76 10.83 21.69
C GLN A 35 13.37 10.91 23.09
N ALA A 36 13.20 12.04 23.78
CA ALA A 36 13.66 12.20 25.16
C ALA A 36 12.93 11.25 26.14
N VAL A 37 11.61 11.12 26.00
CA VAL A 37 10.83 10.17 26.81
C VAL A 37 11.23 8.72 26.51
N LYS A 38 11.59 8.42 25.26
CA LYS A 38 12.07 7.09 24.85
C LYS A 38 13.44 6.75 25.45
N SER A 39 14.37 7.71 25.53
CA SER A 39 15.67 7.49 26.14
C SER A 39 15.55 7.32 27.65
N GLU A 40 14.66 8.08 28.32
CA GLU A 40 14.34 7.89 29.73
C GLU A 40 13.71 6.51 30.00
N ALA A 41 12.79 6.06 29.13
CA ALA A 41 12.23 4.71 29.18
C ALA A 41 13.32 3.62 29.08
N ALA A 42 14.31 3.82 28.21
CA ALA A 42 15.43 2.88 28.06
C ALA A 42 16.31 2.82 29.32
N GLN A 43 16.59 3.97 29.95
CA GLN A 43 17.34 4.02 31.21
C GLN A 43 16.56 3.37 32.36
N LEU A 44 15.24 3.56 32.43
CA LEU A 44 14.41 2.87 33.43
C LEU A 44 14.35 1.36 33.22
N LEU A 45 14.38 0.90 31.97
CA LEU A 45 14.45 -0.51 31.63
C LEU A 45 15.79 -1.12 32.08
N GLU A 46 16.90 -0.42 31.86
CA GLU A 46 18.24 -0.82 32.28
C GLU A 46 18.37 -0.89 33.81
N ASN A 47 17.69 0.00 34.52
CA ASN A 47 17.59 0.00 35.98
C ASN A 47 16.54 -0.99 36.54
N GLY A 48 15.94 -1.84 35.69
CA GLY A 48 15.00 -2.89 36.10
C GLY A 48 13.57 -2.44 36.36
N HIS A 49 13.23 -1.17 36.12
CA HIS A 49 11.89 -0.61 36.32
C HIS A 49 11.00 -0.78 35.07
N LYS A 50 10.70 -2.03 34.74
CA LYS A 50 9.97 -2.43 33.52
C LYS A 50 8.61 -1.75 33.38
N ASP A 51 7.80 -1.69 34.45
CA ASP A 51 6.45 -1.11 34.39
C ASP A 51 6.45 0.40 34.14
N LYS A 52 7.48 1.11 34.62
CA LYS A 52 7.64 2.55 34.39
C LYS A 52 8.18 2.82 32.98
N ALA A 53 9.15 2.01 32.54
CA ALA A 53 9.66 2.06 31.18
C ALA A 53 8.56 1.83 30.14
N GLU A 54 7.67 0.86 30.36
CA GLU A 54 6.57 0.56 29.44
C GLU A 54 5.58 1.72 29.30
N LYS A 55 5.24 2.39 30.41
CA LYS A 55 4.40 3.59 30.39
C LYS A 55 5.04 4.74 29.61
N LEU A 56 6.33 5.00 29.82
CA LEU A 56 7.05 6.02 29.07
C LEU A 56 7.19 5.65 27.58
N PHE A 57 7.33 4.36 27.25
CA PHE A 57 7.31 3.91 25.86
C PHE A 57 5.94 4.14 25.18
N GLN A 58 4.84 3.97 25.91
CA GLN A 58 3.50 4.28 25.42
C GLN A 58 3.32 5.79 25.21
N GLU A 59 3.76 6.61 26.17
CA GLU A 59 3.72 8.07 26.07
C GLU A 59 4.56 8.59 24.89
N SER A 60 5.77 8.06 24.70
CA SER A 60 6.61 8.35 23.54
C SER A 60 5.92 8.02 22.21
N LYS A 61 5.22 6.87 22.15
CA LYS A 61 4.45 6.49 20.95
C LYS A 61 3.30 7.44 20.67
N GLU A 62 2.57 7.88 21.69
CA GLU A 62 1.46 8.83 21.55
C GLU A 62 1.94 10.20 21.07
N LEU A 63 3.06 10.69 21.63
CA LEU A 63 3.68 11.95 21.19
C LEU A 63 4.15 11.87 19.74
N MET A 64 4.76 10.75 19.33
CA MET A 64 5.12 10.52 17.93
C MET A 64 3.91 10.43 17.01
N ALA A 65 2.82 9.80 17.43
CA ALA A 65 1.59 9.72 16.64
C ALA A 65 1.00 11.11 16.39
N ARG A 66 0.94 11.96 17.42
CA ARG A 66 0.47 13.36 17.28
C ARG A 66 1.38 14.20 16.40
N ALA A 67 2.70 14.04 16.53
CA ALA A 67 3.66 14.71 15.63
C ALA A 67 3.48 14.30 14.16
N MET A 68 3.14 13.02 13.91
CA MET A 68 2.85 12.54 12.55
C MET A 68 1.53 13.09 12.00
N GLU A 69 0.49 13.19 12.84
CA GLU A 69 -0.79 13.80 12.47
C GLU A 69 -0.60 15.27 12.10
N LEU A 70 0.15 16.03 12.90
CA LEU A 70 0.41 17.45 12.67
C LEU A 70 1.32 17.72 11.46
N SER A 71 2.31 16.86 11.21
CA SER A 71 3.19 17.00 10.04
C SER A 71 2.58 16.51 8.73
N GLY A 72 1.38 15.90 8.75
CA GLY A 72 0.76 15.28 7.58
C GLY A 72 1.56 14.12 6.98
N LYS A 73 2.66 13.71 7.63
CA LYS A 73 3.53 12.60 7.20
C LYS A 73 2.91 11.31 7.71
N LYS A 74 2.12 10.65 6.86
CA LYS A 74 1.70 9.26 7.08
C LYS A 74 2.95 8.40 7.27
N GLY A 75 2.98 7.62 8.35
CA GLY A 75 4.19 6.96 8.85
C GLY A 75 4.93 6.05 7.85
N PRO A 76 6.12 5.55 8.22
CA PRO A 76 7.07 4.85 7.34
C PRO A 76 6.58 3.53 6.72
N ASN A 77 5.33 3.13 6.98
CA ASN A 77 4.68 1.93 6.47
C ASN A 77 3.59 2.19 5.41
N HIS A 78 3.36 3.44 5.00
CA HIS A 78 2.54 3.68 3.81
C HIS A 78 3.40 3.56 2.56
N ARG A 79 3.32 2.39 1.93
CA ARG A 79 3.61 2.28 0.50
C ARG A 79 2.72 3.32 -0.20
N PRO A 80 3.27 4.23 -1.01
CA PRO A 80 2.44 5.20 -1.73
C PRO A 80 1.38 4.41 -2.49
N GLU A 81 0.11 4.66 -2.16
CA GLU A 81 -1.00 4.17 -2.94
C GLU A 81 -0.77 4.66 -4.37
N ASN A 82 -0.82 3.76 -5.36
CA ASN A 82 -0.55 4.14 -6.74
C ASN A 82 -1.48 5.32 -7.08
N PRO A 83 -0.95 6.46 -7.56
CA PRO A 83 -1.75 7.66 -7.85
C PRO A 83 -2.96 7.32 -8.73
N ASP A 84 -2.83 6.36 -9.65
CA ASP A 84 -3.92 5.89 -10.49
C ASP A 84 -5.06 5.21 -9.70
N ILE A 85 -4.72 4.45 -8.65
CA ILE A 85 -5.72 3.80 -7.77
C ILE A 85 -6.43 4.86 -6.94
N ALA A 86 -5.69 5.84 -6.41
CA ALA A 86 -6.25 6.93 -5.62
C ALA A 86 -7.24 7.76 -6.45
N HIS A 87 -6.84 8.17 -7.67
CA HIS A 87 -7.70 8.91 -8.59
C HIS A 87 -8.94 8.13 -9.02
N LEU A 88 -8.83 6.82 -9.25
CA LEU A 88 -10.00 6.00 -9.60
C LEU A 88 -10.96 5.83 -8.43
N LYS A 89 -10.47 5.75 -7.19
CA LYS A 89 -11.31 5.71 -5.99
C LYS A 89 -12.05 7.03 -5.77
N GLU A 90 -11.35 8.15 -5.92
CA GLU A 90 -11.93 9.49 -5.84
C GLU A 90 -13.03 9.66 -6.90
N ARG A 91 -12.72 9.35 -8.17
CA ARG A 91 -13.69 9.39 -9.26
C ARG A 91 -14.90 8.49 -9.02
N LEU A 92 -14.70 7.31 -8.44
CA LEU A 92 -15.79 6.39 -8.10
C LEU A 92 -16.71 6.99 -7.02
N GLN A 93 -16.13 7.66 -6.03
CA GLN A 93 -16.88 8.34 -4.99
C GLN A 93 -17.72 9.49 -5.58
N ASP A 94 -17.13 10.29 -6.46
CA ASP A 94 -17.84 11.39 -7.14
C ASP A 94 -19.00 10.88 -7.99
N LEU A 95 -18.79 9.81 -8.78
CA LEU A 95 -19.84 9.22 -9.61
C LEU A 95 -20.98 8.63 -8.79
N ARG A 96 -20.68 8.03 -7.62
CA ARG A 96 -21.69 7.51 -6.70
C ARG A 96 -22.52 8.64 -6.09
N ALA A 97 -21.85 9.71 -5.66
CA ALA A 97 -22.52 10.90 -5.13
C ALA A 97 -23.38 11.59 -6.21
N ALA A 98 -22.89 11.67 -7.46
CA ALA A 98 -23.65 12.19 -8.59
C ALA A 98 -24.89 11.34 -8.88
N ARG A 99 -24.77 10.01 -8.84
CA ARG A 99 -25.91 9.09 -9.00
C ARG A 99 -26.94 9.28 -7.91
N GLU A 100 -26.51 9.36 -6.65
CA GLU A 100 -27.41 9.56 -5.51
C GLU A 100 -28.17 10.89 -5.62
N LYS A 101 -27.49 11.97 -6.02
CA LYS A 101 -28.12 13.26 -6.29
C LYS A 101 -29.11 13.19 -7.46
N ALA A 102 -28.77 12.50 -8.55
CA ALA A 102 -29.64 12.31 -9.69
C ALA A 102 -30.88 11.47 -9.35
N GLU A 103 -30.72 10.41 -8.56
CA GLU A 103 -31.81 9.58 -8.05
C GLU A 103 -32.72 10.39 -7.09
N ALA A 104 -32.15 11.20 -6.20
CA ALA A 104 -32.89 12.09 -5.31
C ALA A 104 -33.65 13.20 -6.06
N ALA A 105 -33.06 13.73 -7.13
CA ALA A 105 -33.67 14.74 -7.98
C ALA A 105 -34.69 14.17 -8.99
N LYS A 106 -34.87 12.84 -9.03
CA LYS A 106 -35.68 12.13 -10.04
C LYS A 106 -35.29 12.53 -11.47
N ALA A 107 -33.98 12.61 -11.70
CA ALA A 107 -33.40 12.91 -13.00
C ALA A 107 -33.87 11.89 -14.06
N PRO A 108 -33.73 12.22 -15.37
CA PRO A 108 -34.07 11.31 -16.45
C PRO A 108 -33.39 9.95 -16.26
N GLU A 109 -34.14 8.88 -16.52
CA GLU A 109 -33.63 7.52 -16.32
C GLU A 109 -32.39 7.22 -17.19
N GLN A 110 -32.26 7.93 -18.31
CA GLN A 110 -31.09 7.89 -19.18
C GLN A 110 -29.81 8.40 -18.49
N GLU A 111 -29.88 9.51 -17.75
CA GLU A 111 -28.73 10.05 -17.00
C GLU A 111 -28.31 9.10 -15.87
N ILE A 112 -29.28 8.49 -15.19
CA ILE A 112 -29.01 7.50 -14.13
C ILE A 112 -28.35 6.25 -14.73
N ARG A 113 -28.77 5.80 -15.92
CA ARG A 113 -28.14 4.68 -16.64
C ARG A 113 -26.70 4.98 -17.04
N GLU A 114 -26.43 6.17 -17.57
CA GLU A 114 -25.08 6.60 -17.94
C GLU A 114 -24.15 6.64 -16.71
N LEU A 115 -24.62 7.16 -15.57
CA LEU A 115 -23.87 7.15 -14.32
C LEU A 115 -23.58 5.72 -13.83
N ARG A 116 -24.55 4.80 -13.94
CA ARG A 116 -24.32 3.38 -13.59
C ARG A 116 -23.28 2.72 -14.49
N GLU A 117 -23.28 3.03 -15.79
CA GLU A 117 -22.29 2.52 -16.72
C GLU A 117 -20.89 3.05 -16.41
N GLN A 118 -20.77 4.35 -16.12
CA GLN A 118 -19.51 4.98 -15.71
C GLN A 118 -18.96 4.41 -14.39
N ILE A 119 -19.84 4.15 -13.41
CA ILE A 119 -19.47 3.46 -12.16
C ILE A 119 -18.91 2.07 -12.48
N SER A 120 -19.66 1.26 -13.24
CA SER A 120 -19.24 -0.10 -13.60
C SER A 120 -17.90 -0.12 -14.33
N GLY A 121 -17.70 0.80 -15.29
CA GLY A 121 -16.43 0.93 -16.01
C GLY A 121 -15.25 1.33 -15.11
N THR A 122 -15.49 2.20 -14.13
CA THR A 122 -14.48 2.64 -13.16
C THR A 122 -14.13 1.51 -12.19
N GLU A 123 -15.11 0.75 -11.72
CA GLU A 123 -14.91 -0.42 -10.85
C GLU A 123 -14.11 -1.53 -11.54
N ARG A 124 -14.37 -1.80 -12.83
CA ARG A 124 -13.58 -2.76 -13.60
C ARG A 124 -12.12 -2.34 -13.70
N LYS A 125 -11.85 -1.08 -14.05
CA LYS A 125 -10.48 -0.53 -14.14
C LYS A 125 -9.77 -0.58 -12.78
N LEU A 126 -10.46 -0.23 -11.70
CA LEU A 126 -9.93 -0.34 -10.34
C LEU A 126 -9.59 -1.80 -10.02
N GLY A 127 -10.49 -2.73 -10.32
CA GLY A 127 -10.26 -4.17 -10.11
C GLY A 127 -9.09 -4.72 -10.92
N GLU A 128 -8.91 -4.30 -12.17
CA GLU A 128 -7.76 -4.69 -12.99
C GLU A 128 -6.43 -4.18 -12.44
N LEU A 129 -6.37 -2.91 -12.03
CA LEU A 129 -5.18 -2.35 -11.39
C LEU A 129 -4.90 -3.04 -10.05
N MET A 130 -5.94 -3.27 -9.24
CA MET A 130 -5.79 -4.00 -7.98
C MET A 130 -5.30 -5.43 -8.20
N LYS A 131 -5.75 -6.14 -9.24
CA LYS A 131 -5.24 -7.48 -9.61
C LYS A 131 -3.79 -7.44 -10.06
N ARG A 132 -3.39 -6.44 -10.85
CA ARG A 132 -1.98 -6.22 -11.23
C ARG A 132 -1.08 -5.93 -10.03
N HIS A 133 -1.65 -5.41 -8.94
CA HIS A 133 -0.94 -5.08 -7.71
C HIS A 133 -1.17 -6.07 -6.56
N GLN A 134 -2.04 -7.07 -6.73
CA GLN A 134 -2.12 -8.18 -5.80
C GLN A 134 -0.80 -8.94 -5.90
N LYS A 135 -0.06 -8.99 -4.79
CA LYS A 135 1.08 -9.88 -4.68
C LYS A 135 0.57 -11.29 -5.00
N PRO A 136 1.18 -12.02 -5.95
CA PRO A 136 0.82 -13.41 -6.15
C PRO A 136 0.91 -14.11 -4.79
N GLU A 137 -0.16 -14.81 -4.41
CA GLU A 137 -0.17 -15.56 -3.16
C GLU A 137 0.97 -16.57 -3.22
N ILE A 138 1.98 -16.38 -2.39
CA ILE A 138 3.14 -17.26 -2.36
C ILE A 138 2.64 -18.63 -1.86
N PRO A 139 2.80 -19.70 -2.66
CA PRO A 139 2.36 -21.03 -2.26
C PRO A 139 2.93 -21.40 -0.89
N PRO A 140 2.19 -22.15 -0.05
CA PRO A 140 2.61 -22.48 1.32
C PRO A 140 4.04 -23.03 1.42
N GLN A 141 4.44 -23.83 0.43
CA GLN A 141 5.77 -24.46 0.32
C GLN A 141 6.92 -23.45 0.14
N HIS A 142 6.63 -22.26 -0.37
CA HIS A 142 7.60 -21.20 -0.65
C HIS A 142 7.57 -20.07 0.37
N ARG A 143 6.65 -20.09 1.35
CA ARG A 143 6.51 -19.03 2.36
C ARG A 143 7.76 -18.87 3.21
N GLU A 144 8.33 -19.97 3.71
CA GLU A 144 9.53 -19.92 4.55
C GLU A 144 10.73 -19.30 3.79
N HIS A 145 10.89 -19.64 2.51
CA HIS A 145 11.94 -19.06 1.68
C HIS A 145 11.68 -17.56 1.41
N ALA A 146 10.42 -17.17 1.14
CA ALA A 146 10.06 -15.77 0.98
C ALA A 146 10.29 -14.95 2.25
N GLU A 147 9.98 -15.51 3.43
CA GLU A 147 10.22 -14.87 4.73
C GLU A 147 11.72 -14.66 4.98
N LYS A 148 12.56 -15.66 4.67
CA LYS A 148 14.02 -15.53 4.73
C LYS A 148 14.53 -14.40 3.82
N LEU A 149 14.02 -14.31 2.60
CA LEU A 149 14.37 -13.21 1.68
C LEU A 149 13.89 -11.85 2.20
N GLU A 150 12.75 -11.79 2.88
CA GLU A 150 12.28 -10.55 3.52
C GLU A 150 13.19 -10.14 4.69
N GLN A 151 13.62 -11.08 5.52
CA GLN A 151 14.58 -10.82 6.60
C GLN A 151 15.91 -10.28 6.06
N VAL A 152 16.43 -10.85 4.97
CA VAL A 152 17.63 -10.34 4.28
C VAL A 152 17.39 -8.91 3.78
N SER A 153 16.23 -8.63 3.19
CA SER A 153 15.88 -7.28 2.73
C SER A 153 15.87 -6.25 3.87
N ARG A 154 15.35 -6.63 5.05
CA ARG A 154 15.39 -5.77 6.25
C ARG A 154 16.83 -5.55 6.71
N ARG A 155 17.66 -6.59 6.70
CA ARG A 155 19.07 -6.50 7.07
C ARG A 155 19.84 -5.54 6.15
N ILE A 156 19.65 -5.62 4.84
CA ILE A 156 20.26 -4.70 3.86
C ILE A 156 19.89 -3.24 4.20
N ARG A 157 18.61 -2.99 4.50
CA ARG A 157 18.15 -1.65 4.90
C ARG A 157 18.88 -1.14 6.14
N HIS A 158 19.06 -1.99 7.15
CA HIS A 158 19.83 -1.63 8.34
C HIS A 158 21.30 -1.33 8.03
N VAL A 159 21.93 -2.08 7.13
CA VAL A 159 23.31 -1.81 6.70
C VAL A 159 23.41 -0.47 5.98
N ARG A 160 22.45 -0.12 5.12
CA ARG A 160 22.41 1.20 4.47
C ARG A 160 22.25 2.34 5.47
N MET A 161 21.31 2.22 6.41
CA MET A 161 21.14 3.24 7.46
C MET A 161 22.40 3.38 8.32
N ALA A 162 23.07 2.27 8.65
CA ALA A 162 24.33 2.31 9.37
C ALA A 162 25.43 3.03 8.56
N ALA A 163 25.51 2.76 7.26
CA ALA A 163 26.45 3.44 6.37
C ALA A 163 26.15 4.95 6.23
N GLU A 164 24.88 5.34 6.15
CA GLU A 164 24.44 6.74 6.15
C GLU A 164 24.83 7.45 7.46
N ASN A 165 24.62 6.79 8.61
CA ASN A 165 25.04 7.33 9.91
C ASN A 165 26.56 7.49 10.00
N LEU A 166 27.34 6.53 9.50
CA LEU A 166 28.81 6.65 9.45
C LEU A 166 29.26 7.77 8.52
N LYS A 167 28.58 7.95 7.38
CA LYS A 167 28.85 9.06 6.45
C LYS A 167 28.58 10.40 7.12
N ALA A 168 27.50 10.52 7.89
CA ALA A 168 27.17 11.73 8.65
C ALA A 168 28.16 12.00 9.79
N ALA A 169 28.79 10.95 10.34
CA ALA A 169 29.87 11.05 11.32
C ALA A 169 31.27 11.23 10.68
N GLU A 170 31.34 11.58 9.39
CA GLU A 170 32.58 11.80 8.62
C GLU A 170 33.51 10.56 8.52
N MET A 171 32.99 9.36 8.84
CA MET A 171 33.70 8.08 8.72
C MET A 171 33.51 7.50 7.30
N HIS A 172 34.00 8.21 6.30
CA HIS A 172 33.69 7.95 4.89
C HIS A 172 34.16 6.58 4.36
N ASP A 173 35.34 6.10 4.78
CA ASP A 173 35.88 4.82 4.29
C ASP A 173 35.00 3.64 4.73
N MET A 174 34.64 3.58 6.02
CA MET A 174 33.76 2.55 6.56
C MET A 174 32.33 2.65 6.02
N ALA A 175 31.83 3.87 5.80
CA ALA A 175 30.54 4.07 5.15
C ALA A 175 30.54 3.50 3.72
N HIS A 176 31.65 3.69 2.98
CA HIS A 176 31.75 3.20 1.61
C HIS A 176 31.84 1.67 1.57
N GLU A 177 32.59 1.04 2.48
CA GLU A 177 32.64 -0.41 2.63
C GLU A 177 31.27 -1.03 2.94
N LEU A 178 30.52 -0.42 3.87
CA LEU A 178 29.16 -0.89 4.19
C LEU A 178 28.19 -0.70 3.03
N MET A 179 28.29 0.39 2.28
CA MET A 179 27.48 0.58 1.07
C MET A 179 27.79 -0.46 0.00
N ASN A 180 29.06 -0.74 -0.27
CA ASN A 180 29.48 -1.76 -1.24
C ASN A 180 28.98 -3.16 -0.81
N ARG A 181 29.04 -3.45 0.49
CA ARG A 181 28.50 -4.69 1.06
C ARG A 181 26.98 -4.77 0.92
N ALA A 182 26.25 -3.68 1.19
CA ALA A 182 24.81 -3.63 1.00
C ALA A 182 24.43 -3.86 -0.47
N GLU A 183 25.18 -3.27 -1.42
CA GLU A 183 24.95 -3.46 -2.85
C GLU A 183 25.19 -4.92 -3.29
N ALA A 184 26.26 -5.56 -2.81
CA ALA A 184 26.51 -6.98 -3.08
C ALA A 184 25.36 -7.86 -2.56
N MET A 185 24.91 -7.61 -1.34
CA MET A 185 23.76 -8.31 -0.75
C MET A 185 22.45 -8.05 -1.53
N GLU A 186 22.27 -6.86 -2.12
CA GLU A 186 21.11 -6.57 -2.97
C GLU A 186 21.11 -7.37 -4.26
N LYS A 187 22.29 -7.50 -4.90
CA LYS A 187 22.44 -8.33 -6.11
C LYS A 187 22.11 -9.80 -5.83
N GLU A 188 22.65 -10.34 -4.74
CA GLU A 188 22.34 -11.71 -4.28
C GLU A 188 20.86 -11.89 -3.94
N LEU A 189 20.27 -10.94 -3.20
CA LEU A 189 18.85 -10.96 -2.87
C LEU A 189 17.99 -10.90 -4.13
N HIS A 190 18.39 -10.14 -5.14
CA HIS A 190 17.63 -10.02 -6.37
C HIS A 190 17.65 -11.32 -7.17
N ALA A 191 18.82 -11.94 -7.32
CA ALA A 191 18.97 -13.24 -7.97
C ALA A 191 18.14 -14.33 -7.24
N ALA A 192 18.23 -14.40 -5.91
CA ALA A 192 17.47 -15.38 -5.13
C ALA A 192 15.94 -15.16 -5.22
N LYS A 193 15.48 -13.91 -5.36
CA LYS A 193 14.06 -13.62 -5.61
C LYS A 193 13.61 -14.05 -6.99
N GLU A 194 14.44 -13.87 -8.02
CA GLU A 194 14.15 -14.31 -9.37
C GLU A 194 14.06 -15.84 -9.44
N GLU A 195 15.00 -16.55 -8.81
CA GLU A 195 14.95 -18.01 -8.67
C GLU A 195 13.67 -18.48 -7.98
N LEU A 196 13.28 -17.84 -6.88
CA LEU A 196 12.03 -18.16 -6.19
C LEU A 196 10.80 -17.90 -7.08
N ALA A 197 10.79 -16.79 -7.83
CA ALA A 197 9.71 -16.49 -8.75
C ALA A 197 9.59 -17.55 -9.86
N HIS A 198 10.72 -17.98 -10.43
CA HIS A 198 10.75 -19.07 -11.41
C HIS A 198 10.31 -20.41 -10.81
N ALA A 199 10.71 -20.73 -9.58
CA ALA A 199 10.28 -21.95 -8.89
C ALA A 199 8.76 -21.94 -8.63
N ILE A 200 8.20 -20.81 -8.19
CA ILE A 200 6.76 -20.64 -8.02
C ILE A 200 6.05 -20.80 -9.37
N GLU A 201 6.53 -20.15 -10.42
CA GLU A 201 5.92 -20.25 -11.76
C GLU A 201 5.97 -21.69 -12.30
N ALA A 202 7.10 -22.39 -12.13
CA ALA A 202 7.25 -23.78 -12.51
C ALA A 202 6.29 -24.69 -11.72
N SER A 203 6.15 -24.48 -10.41
CA SER A 203 5.22 -25.23 -9.57
C SER A 203 3.76 -25.01 -9.99
N MET A 204 3.38 -23.76 -10.34
CA MET A 204 2.04 -23.42 -10.81
C MET A 204 1.76 -24.01 -12.20
N LYS A 205 2.76 -24.07 -13.09
CA LYS A 205 2.64 -24.74 -14.38
C LYS A 205 2.51 -26.26 -14.23
N ALA A 206 3.25 -26.87 -13.31
CA ALA A 206 3.19 -28.31 -13.04
C ALA A 206 1.88 -28.73 -12.33
N HIS A 207 1.33 -27.89 -11.45
CA HIS A 207 0.02 -28.09 -10.80
C HIS A 207 -1.17 -27.65 -11.68
N ARG A 208 -0.94 -27.37 -12.96
CA ARG A 208 -2.01 -27.22 -13.95
C ARG A 208 -2.09 -28.49 -14.82
N PRO A 209 -2.41 -29.67 -14.27
CA PRO A 209 -2.64 -30.82 -15.13
C PRO A 209 -3.95 -30.61 -15.90
N GLU A 210 -3.92 -30.97 -17.19
CA GLU A 210 -5.03 -31.53 -17.97
C GLU A 210 -6.28 -30.70 -18.26
N VAL A 211 -6.43 -29.46 -17.77
CA VAL A 211 -7.58 -28.62 -18.18
C VAL A 211 -7.55 -28.33 -19.69
N GLY A 212 -6.36 -28.23 -20.30
CA GLY A 212 -6.23 -28.04 -21.76
C GLY A 212 -6.69 -29.24 -22.57
N ASP A 213 -6.24 -30.44 -22.19
CA ASP A 213 -6.55 -31.68 -22.90
C ASP A 213 -8.00 -32.12 -22.67
N GLU A 214 -8.52 -31.91 -21.47
CA GLU A 214 -9.92 -32.20 -21.15
C GLU A 214 -10.87 -31.17 -21.80
N ILE A 215 -10.48 -29.90 -21.89
CA ILE A 215 -11.22 -28.91 -22.70
C ILE A 215 -11.19 -29.28 -24.19
N HIS A 216 -10.05 -29.77 -24.71
CA HIS A 216 -9.98 -30.22 -26.11
C HIS A 216 -10.87 -31.43 -26.37
N LYS A 217 -10.86 -32.42 -25.47
CA LYS A 217 -11.78 -33.59 -25.54
C LYS A 217 -13.24 -33.17 -25.46
N LEU A 218 -13.60 -32.33 -24.50
CA LEU A 218 -14.97 -31.83 -24.33
C LEU A 218 -15.44 -30.97 -25.51
N ARG A 219 -14.52 -30.26 -26.20
CA ARG A 219 -14.83 -29.53 -27.44
C ARG A 219 -15.11 -30.48 -28.60
N THR A 220 -14.27 -31.50 -28.78
CA THR A 220 -14.49 -32.50 -29.84
C THR A 220 -15.79 -33.28 -29.62
N GLU A 221 -16.09 -33.65 -28.37
CA GLU A 221 -17.36 -34.30 -28.03
C GLU A 221 -18.57 -33.37 -28.27
N ASN A 222 -18.46 -32.07 -27.95
CA ASN A 222 -19.50 -31.10 -28.25
C ASN A 222 -19.76 -30.94 -29.75
N GLU A 223 -18.71 -30.95 -30.58
CA GLU A 223 -18.84 -30.87 -32.03
C GLU A 223 -19.53 -32.12 -32.61
N GLN A 224 -19.15 -33.32 -32.12
CA GLN A 224 -19.79 -34.57 -32.53
C GLN A 224 -21.28 -34.61 -32.16
N LEU A 225 -21.62 -34.25 -30.92
CA LEU A 225 -23.01 -34.20 -30.48
C LEU A 225 -23.83 -33.18 -31.28
N ARG A 226 -23.23 -32.07 -31.70
CA ARG A 226 -23.89 -31.08 -32.57
C ARG A 226 -24.14 -31.62 -33.98
N SER A 227 -23.22 -32.38 -34.55
CA SER A 227 -23.44 -33.03 -35.85
C SER A 227 -24.56 -34.06 -35.76
N GLU A 228 -24.55 -34.92 -34.73
CA GLU A 228 -25.59 -35.93 -34.52
C GLU A 228 -26.97 -35.30 -34.33
N LEU A 229 -27.06 -34.22 -33.53
CA LEU A 229 -28.31 -33.47 -33.37
C LEU A 229 -28.81 -32.87 -34.68
N ASN A 230 -27.91 -32.38 -35.54
CA ASN A 230 -28.30 -31.84 -36.84
C ASN A 230 -28.78 -32.93 -37.80
N GLU A 231 -28.16 -34.10 -37.79
CA GLU A 231 -28.58 -35.25 -38.59
C GLU A 231 -29.94 -35.77 -38.13
N LEU A 232 -30.14 -35.94 -36.82
CA LEU A 232 -31.42 -36.33 -36.24
C LEU A 232 -32.52 -35.32 -36.58
N ARG A 233 -32.22 -34.01 -36.54
CA ARG A 233 -33.18 -32.97 -36.96
C ARG A 233 -33.58 -33.11 -38.42
N LYS A 234 -32.61 -33.36 -39.33
CA LYS A 234 -32.91 -33.58 -40.75
C LYS A 234 -33.78 -34.82 -40.97
N ALA A 235 -33.43 -35.94 -40.34
CA ALA A 235 -34.21 -37.18 -40.45
C ALA A 235 -35.65 -37.02 -39.93
N VAL A 236 -35.84 -36.29 -38.82
CA VAL A 236 -37.18 -35.98 -38.30
C VAL A 236 -37.97 -35.10 -39.27
N GLU A 237 -37.33 -34.13 -39.91
CA GLU A 237 -37.98 -33.24 -40.86
C GLU A 237 -38.40 -33.99 -42.15
N GLU A 238 -37.53 -34.87 -42.66
CA GLU A 238 -37.84 -35.75 -43.80
C GLU A 238 -39.00 -36.70 -43.48
N LEU A 239 -39.02 -37.29 -42.28
CA LEU A 239 -40.14 -38.15 -41.84
C LEU A 239 -41.45 -37.37 -41.66
N ARG A 240 -41.39 -36.08 -41.32
CA ARG A 240 -42.58 -35.21 -41.26
C ARG A 240 -43.09 -34.84 -42.64
N GLN A 241 -42.21 -34.67 -43.63
CA GLN A 241 -42.59 -34.35 -45.01
C GLN A 241 -43.07 -35.59 -45.80
N ALA A 242 -42.69 -36.80 -45.37
CA ALA A 242 -43.12 -38.06 -45.98
C ALA A 242 -44.48 -38.59 -45.45
N LYS A 243 -45.11 -37.87 -44.50
CA LYS A 243 -46.47 -38.14 -43.99
C LYS A 243 -47.47 -37.14 -44.55
#